data_AF-A0A4Q0IYJ1-F1
#
_entry.id   AF-A0A4Q0IYJ1-F1
#
_cell.length_a   1.000
_cell.length_b   1.000
_cell.length_c   1.000
_cell.angle_alpha   90.00
_cell.angle_beta   90.00
_cell.angle_gamma   90.00
#
_symmetry.space_group_name_H-M   'P 1'
#
loop_
_entity.id
_entity.type
_entity.pdbx_description
1 polymer ?
#
loop_
_entity_poly.entity_id
_entity_poly.type
_entity_poly.pdbx_seq_one_letter_code
_entity_poly.pdbx_strand_id
1 'polypeptide(L)' 'MITAFIGTTELLLIGGLALLLVGGKKLPEMMRGLGKGVREFKDGMKETSSEVAPDGEPSETCAPVDDKTDTKA' A
#
# COMPACT_ATOMS: atom_id res chain seq x y z
N MET A 1 -6.86 26.18 -22.34
CA MET A 1 -6.32 25.89 -20.99
C MET A 1 -7.44 25.53 -20.02
N ILE A 2 -8.12 24.39 -20.23
CA ILE A 2 -9.15 23.85 -19.29
C ILE A 2 -8.98 22.33 -19.17
N THR A 3 -8.37 21.68 -20.18
CA THR A 3 -8.21 20.22 -20.26
C THR A 3 -7.09 19.63 -19.40
N ALA A 4 -6.15 20.44 -18.88
CA ALA A 4 -5.04 19.93 -18.06
C ALA A 4 -5.47 19.49 -16.64
N PHE A 5 -6.64 19.93 -16.17
CA PHE A 5 -7.17 19.62 -14.84
C PHE A 5 -8.22 18.49 -14.83
N ILE A 6 -8.48 17.85 -15.99
CA ILE A 6 -9.50 16.80 -16.18
C ILE A 6 -9.25 15.57 -15.27
N GLY A 7 -8.03 15.37 -14.79
CA GLY A 7 -7.70 14.26 -13.92
C GLY A 7 -8.11 14.52 -12.47
N THR A 8 -7.43 15.46 -11.82
CA THR A 8 -7.53 15.63 -10.36
C THR A 8 -8.80 16.32 -9.93
N THR A 9 -9.23 17.38 -10.63
CA THR A 9 -10.39 18.18 -10.20
C THR A 9 -11.70 17.44 -10.41
N GLU A 10 -11.87 16.75 -11.55
CA GLU A 10 -13.06 15.94 -11.82
C GLU A 10 -13.12 14.70 -10.92
N LEU A 11 -11.99 14.03 -10.68
CA LEU A 11 -11.94 12.91 -9.74
C LEU A 11 -12.25 13.37 -8.31
N LEU A 12 -11.79 14.56 -7.89
CA LEU A 12 -12.12 15.13 -6.59
C LEU A 12 -13.60 15.49 -6.48
N LEU A 13 -14.21 16.03 -7.53
CA LEU A 13 -15.64 16.35 -7.59
C LEU A 13 -16.51 15.10 -7.52
N ILE A 14 -16.22 14.09 -8.35
CA ILE A 14 -16.94 12.82 -8.37
C ILE A 14 -16.70 12.05 -7.07
N GLY A 15 -15.46 12.01 -6.60
CA GLY A 15 -15.08 11.41 -5.33
C GLY A 15 -15.77 12.08 -4.15
N GLY A 16 -15.87 13.41 -4.15
CA GLY A 16 -16.59 14.19 -3.14
C GLY A 16 -18.10 13.92 -3.14
N LEU A 17 -18.73 13.84 -4.32
CA LEU A 17 -20.14 13.51 -4.44
C LEU A 17 -20.43 12.05 -4.01
N ALA A 18 -19.58 11.11 -4.41
CA ALA A 18 -19.65 9.73 -3.96
C ALA A 18 -19.44 9.63 -2.44
N LEU A 19 -18.54 10.43 -1.86
CA LEU A 19 -18.30 10.49 -0.42
C LEU A 19 -19.46 11.12 0.35
N LEU A 20 -20.27 11.97 -0.27
CA LEU A 20 -21.51 12.49 0.31
C LEU A 20 -22.60 11.41 0.37
N LEU A 21 -22.72 10.60 -0.69
CA LEU A 21 -23.69 9.49 -0.76
C LEU A 21 -23.29 8.32 0.15
N VAL A 22 -22.01 7.95 0.14
CA VAL A 22 -21.47 6.79 0.86
C VAL A 22 -21.05 7.17 2.28
N GLY A 23 -20.69 8.44 2.52
CA GLY A 23 -20.20 8.96 3.80
C GLY A 23 -18.68 8.85 3.94
N GLY A 24 -18.06 9.91 4.48
CA GLY A 24 -16.61 10.02 4.71
C GLY A 24 -15.96 8.85 5.47
N LYS A 25 -16.74 8.14 6.28
CA LYS A 25 -16.25 7.02 7.10
C LYS A 25 -16.25 5.67 6.36
N LYS A 26 -17.11 5.51 5.34
CA LYS A 26 -17.30 4.23 4.64
C LYS A 26 -16.19 3.93 3.63
N LEU A 27 -15.67 4.95 2.95
CA LEU A 27 -14.56 4.81 2.00
C LEU A 27 -13.27 4.27 2.67
N PRO A 28 -12.76 4.85 3.79
CA PRO A 28 -11.59 4.31 4.49
C PRO A 28 -11.85 2.96 5.19
N GLU A 29 -13.08 2.73 5.66
CA GLU A 29 -13.49 1.45 6.27
C GLU A 29 -13.41 0.30 5.24
N MET A 30 -13.94 0.51 4.03
CA MET A 30 -13.83 -0.45 2.92
C MET A 30 -12.39 -0.59 2.42
N MET A 31 -11.64 0.51 2.25
CA MET A 31 -10.23 0.43 1.83
C MET A 31 -9.36 -0.35 2.82
N ARG A 32 -9.58 -0.21 4.13
CA ARG A 32 -8.82 -0.96 5.16
C ARG A 32 -9.14 -2.46 5.10
N GLY A 33 -10.40 -2.83 4.83
CA GLY A 33 -10.77 -4.23 4.62
C GLY A 33 -10.17 -4.82 3.34
N LEU A 34 -10.30 -4.10 2.22
CA LEU A 34 -9.77 -4.53 0.92
C LEU A 34 -8.24 -4.62 0.94
N GLY A 35 -7.55 -3.65 1.55
CA GLY A 35 -6.10 -3.62 1.65
C GLY A 35 -5.53 -4.81 2.43
N LYS A 36 -6.20 -5.23 3.52
CA LYS A 36 -5.83 -6.45 4.24
C LYS A 36 -5.99 -7.70 3.37
N GLY A 37 -7.13 -7.83 2.68
CA GLY A 37 -7.38 -8.96 1.79
C GLY A 37 -6.39 -9.03 0.62
N VAL A 38 -6.05 -7.90 0.01
CA VAL A 38 -5.03 -7.83 -1.06
C VAL A 38 -3.64 -8.19 -0.54
N ARG A 39 -3.29 -7.78 0.70
CA ARG A 39 -2.01 -8.13 1.32
C ARG A 39 -1.91 -9.63 1.62
N GLU A 40 -2.91 -10.20 2.27
CA GLU A 40 -2.97 -11.64 2.55
C GLU A 40 -3.00 -12.47 1.26
N PHE A 41 -3.70 -11.99 0.21
CA PHE A 41 -3.69 -12.63 -1.11
C PHE A 41 -2.31 -12.58 -1.76
N LYS A 42 -1.59 -11.45 -1.66
CA LYS A 42 -0.23 -11.32 -2.18
C LYS A 42 0.74 -12.22 -1.42
N ASP A 43 0.65 -12.26 -0.10
CA ASP A 43 1.50 -13.07 0.77
C ASP A 43 1.28 -14.56 0.49
N GLY A 44 0.02 -15.03 0.47
CA GLY A 44 -0.31 -16.42 0.10
C GLY A 44 0.14 -16.79 -1.31
N MET A 45 0.03 -15.85 -2.28
CA MET A 45 0.49 -16.12 -3.65
C MET A 45 2.02 -16.19 -3.75
N LYS A 46 2.76 -15.45 -2.92
CA LYS A 46 4.23 -15.55 -2.83
C LYS A 46 4.67 -16.91 -2.29
N GLU A 47 4.03 -17.41 -1.23
CA GLU A 47 4.32 -18.75 -0.68
C GLU A 47 4.10 -19.84 -1.74
N THR A 48 2.99 -19.77 -2.50
CA THR A 48 2.72 -20.74 -3.58
C THR A 48 3.66 -20.61 -4.79
N SER A 49 4.15 -19.40 -5.06
CA SER A 49 5.09 -19.16 -6.17
C SER A 49 6.53 -19.50 -5.78
N SER A 50 6.86 -19.45 -4.48
CA SER A 50 8.19 -19.77 -3.95
C SER A 50 8.49 -21.27 -3.89
N GLU A 51 7.48 -22.15 -4.04
CA GLU A 51 7.70 -23.59 -4.23
C GLU A 51 8.09 -23.94 -5.67
N VAL A 52 8.03 -22.98 -6.61
CA VAL A 52 8.36 -23.17 -8.04
C VAL A 52 9.33 -22.09 -8.56
N ALA A 53 10.37 -21.73 -7.81
CA ALA A 53 11.62 -21.13 -8.34
C ALA A 53 12.65 -20.90 -7.21
N PRO A 54 13.95 -21.19 -7.43
CA PRO A 54 14.99 -20.89 -6.46
C PRO A 54 15.37 -19.40 -6.50
N ASP A 55 15.60 -18.84 -5.31
CA ASP A 55 16.45 -17.70 -4.95
C ASP A 55 16.25 -16.33 -5.64
N GLY A 56 15.89 -15.32 -4.85
CA GLY A 56 15.83 -13.92 -5.29
C GLY A 56 15.49 -12.88 -4.21
N GLU A 57 16.35 -12.79 -3.19
CA GLU A 57 16.74 -11.55 -2.48
C GLU A 57 15.71 -10.74 -1.64
N PRO A 58 16.17 -10.06 -0.57
CA PRO A 58 15.39 -9.71 0.61
C PRO A 58 14.71 -8.34 0.47
N SER A 59 13.50 -8.21 1.03
CA SER A 59 12.89 -6.92 1.34
C SER A 59 12.62 -6.86 2.84
N GLU A 60 13.70 -6.83 3.61
CA GLU A 60 13.71 -6.10 4.87
C GLU A 60 13.58 -4.61 4.55
N THR A 61 12.52 -3.96 5.01
CA THR A 61 12.70 -2.61 5.57
C THR A 61 12.61 -2.78 7.07
N CYS A 62 13.69 -3.33 7.63
CA CYS A 62 14.09 -3.02 8.98
C CYS A 62 14.89 -1.72 8.86
N ALA A 63 14.31 -0.61 9.31
CA ALA A 63 15.02 0.66 9.43
C ALA A 63 15.96 0.59 10.65
N PRO A 64 16.90 1.55 10.75
CA PRO A 64 18.34 1.34 10.78
C PRO A 64 18.88 0.60 12.00
N VAL A 65 19.97 -0.13 11.78
CA VAL A 65 20.85 -0.70 12.81
C VAL A 65 21.47 0.44 13.62
N ASP A 66 21.05 0.58 14.88
CA ASP A 66 21.83 1.20 15.94
C ASP A 66 23.11 0.37 16.17
N ASP A 67 24.20 0.69 15.47
CA ASP A 67 25.54 0.18 15.80
C ASP A 67 26.24 1.20 16.71
N LYS A 68 26.27 0.86 18.00
CA LYS A 68 27.18 1.48 18.95
C LYS A 68 28.59 1.05 18.56
N THR A 69 29.38 2.00 18.11
CA THR A 69 30.85 1.92 18.08
C THR A 69 31.39 1.58 19.46
N ASP A 70 31.58 0.28 19.72
CA ASP A 70 32.47 -0.23 20.76
C ASP A 70 33.79 -0.66 20.10
N THR A 71 34.62 0.33 19.79
CA THR A 71 36.05 0.10 19.58
C THR A 71 36.69 -0.11 20.95
N LYS A 72 36.91 -1.39 21.26
CA LYS A 72 37.85 -1.87 22.27
C LYS A 72 39.23 -1.21 22.10
N ALA A 73 39.71 -0.54 23.15
CA ALA A 73 41.13 -0.30 23.44
C ALA A 73 41.35 -0.40 24.95
#